data_AF-A0A7X9L7N9-F1
#
_entry.id   AF-A0A7X9L7N9-F1
#
_cell.length_a   1.000
_cell.length_b   1.000
_cell.length_c   1.000
_cell.angle_alpha   90.00
_cell.angle_beta   90.00
_cell.angle_gamma   90.00
#
_symmetry.space_group_name_H-M   'P 1'
#
loop_
_entity.id
_entity.type
_entity.pdbx_description
1 polymer ?
#
loop_
_entity_poly.entity_id
_entity_poly.type
_entity_poly.pdbx_seq_one_letter_code
_entity_poly.pdbx_strand_id
1 'polypeptide(L)' 'MHELPIWISRLAAEGRSLVHDPRKRQCRLASVTSFTWIDDRIAAVDYAEPAADLVPAKKSKVLFRPGS' A
#
# COMPACT_ATOMS: atom_id res chain seq x y z
N MET A 1 5.13 4.32 11.98
CA MET A 1 6.53 3.84 12.07
C MET A 1 6.67 2.37 11.71
N HIS A 2 5.72 1.49 12.04
CA HIS A 2 5.82 0.05 11.74
C HIS A 2 5.69 -0.31 10.25
N GLU A 3 4.95 0.49 9.46
CA GLU A 3 4.80 0.23 8.02
C GLU A 3 6.05 0.64 7.22
N LEU A 4 6.93 1.47 7.81
CA LEU A 4 8.06 2.09 7.11
C LEU A 4 8.92 1.08 6.34
N PRO A 5 9.38 -0.01 6.97
CA PRO A 5 10.23 -1.00 6.33
C PRO A 5 9.57 -1.67 5.12
N ILE A 6 8.30 -2.06 5.22
CA ILE A 6 7.58 -2.79 4.14
C ILE A 6 7.62 -2.01 2.83
N TRP A 7 7.30 -0.71 2.88
CA TRP A 7 7.32 0.14 1.70
C TRP A 7 8.72 0.44 1.18
N ILE A 8 9.71 0.63 2.06
CA ILE A 8 11.09 0.88 1.62
C ILE A 8 11.64 -0.35 0.90
N SER A 9 11.38 -1.56 1.42
CA SER A 9 11.73 -2.81 0.74
C SER A 9 11.10 -2.91 -0.64
N ARG A 10 9.82 -2.53 -0.76
CA ARG A 10 9.13 -2.47 -2.05
C ARG A 10 9.74 -1.46 -3.02
N LEU A 11 9.99 -0.22 -2.58
CA LEU A 11 10.61 0.80 -3.42
C LEU A 11 11.98 0.35 -3.92
N ALA A 12 12.78 -0.28 -3.05
CA ALA A 12 14.08 -0.83 -3.42
C ALA A 12 13.95 -1.96 -4.46
N ALA A 13 13.02 -2.90 -4.24
CA ALA A 13 12.75 -4.00 -5.17
C ALA A 13 12.24 -3.53 -6.54
N GLU A 14 11.42 -2.47 -6.57
CA GLU A 14 10.92 -1.84 -7.80
C GLU A 14 11.92 -0.87 -8.44
N GLY A 15 13.11 -0.66 -7.85
CA GLY A 15 14.14 0.27 -8.37
C GLY A 15 13.73 1.75 -8.30
N ARG A 16 12.85 2.12 -7.37
CA ARG A 16 12.29 3.47 -7.23
C ARG A 16 13.07 4.31 -6.21
N SER A 17 12.91 5.64 -6.30
CA SER A 17 13.44 6.55 -5.28
C SER A 17 12.94 6.20 -3.88
N LEU A 18 13.86 6.16 -2.91
CA LEU A 18 13.56 5.87 -1.50
C LEU A 18 12.97 7.06 -0.74
N VAL A 19 12.79 8.22 -1.40
CA VAL A 19 12.13 9.37 -0.79
C VAL A 19 10.70 8.98 -0.41
N HIS A 20 10.46 9.02 0.90
CA HIS A 20 9.21 8.57 1.48
C HIS A 20 8.15 9.70 1.46
N ASP A 21 6.96 9.37 0.97
CA ASP A 21 5.72 10.12 1.19
C ASP A 21 4.71 9.15 1.84
N PRO A 22 4.24 9.41 3.09
CA PRO A 22 3.30 8.53 3.78
C PRO A 22 2.02 8.25 3.00
N ARG A 23 1.57 9.21 2.17
CA ARG A 23 0.27 9.16 1.50
C ARG A 23 0.26 8.22 0.29
N LYS A 24 1.43 7.85 -0.21
CA LYS A 24 1.60 7.00 -1.41
C LYS A 24 1.85 5.53 -1.08
N ARG A 25 1.87 5.18 0.22
CA ARG A 25 2.19 3.83 0.69
C ARG A 25 1.07 2.83 0.40
N GLN A 26 1.49 1.63 0.02
CA GLN A 26 0.65 0.44 -0.06
C GLN A 26 1.02 -0.47 1.12
N CYS A 27 0.42 -0.19 2.29
CA CYS A 27 0.65 -0.91 3.54
C CYS A 27 -0.64 -1.00 4.39
N ARG A 28 -1.81 -1.17 3.76
CA ARG A 28 -3.09 -1.26 4.48
C ARG A 28 -3.06 -2.47 5.42
N LEU A 29 -3.87 -2.43 6.48
CA LEU A 29 -3.99 -3.55 7.43
C LEU A 29 -4.28 -4.86 6.69
N ALA A 30 -3.52 -5.91 7.03
CA ALA A 30 -3.61 -7.24 6.43
C ALA A 30 -3.48 -7.27 4.89
N SER A 31 -2.72 -6.32 4.32
CA SER A 31 -2.24 -6.40 2.94
C SER A 31 -1.04 -7.33 2.80
N VAL A 32 -0.80 -7.80 1.58
CA VAL A 32 0.31 -8.68 1.21
C VAL A 32 1.10 -8.04 0.08
N THR A 33 2.42 -7.94 0.24
CA THR A 33 3.35 -7.58 -0.85
C THR A 33 4.19 -8.81 -1.17
N SER A 34 4.10 -9.32 -2.39
CA SER A 34 4.83 -10.51 -2.84
C SER A 34 6.03 -10.13 -3.68
N PHE A 35 7.16 -10.80 -3.48
CA PHE A 35 8.37 -10.64 -4.29
C PHE A 35 8.62 -11.94 -5.04
N THR A 36 8.50 -11.91 -6.36
CA THR A 36 8.81 -13.07 -7.21
C THR A 36 10.28 -13.01 -7.60
N TRP A 37 11.02 -14.07 -7.31
CA TRP A 37 12.44 -14.19 -7.65
C TRP A 37 12.63 -15.12 -8.84
N ILE A 38 13.55 -14.72 -9.74
CA ILE A 38 14.14 -15.58 -10.75
C ILE A 38 15.64 -15.50 -10.54
N ASP A 39 16.25 -16.63 -10.18
CA ASP A 39 17.62 -16.70 -9.69
C ASP A 39 17.86 -15.70 -8.54
N ASP A 40 18.90 -14.87 -8.63
CA ASP A 40 19.27 -13.86 -7.64
C ASP A 40 18.65 -12.48 -7.89
N ARG A 41 17.54 -12.41 -8.66
CA ARG A 41 16.88 -11.15 -8.98
C ARG A 41 15.38 -11.18 -8.70
N ILE A 42 14.86 -10.06 -8.23
CA ILE A 42 13.42 -9.83 -8.14
C ILE A 42 12.90 -9.56 -9.55
N ALA A 43 12.04 -10.47 -10.03
CA ALA A 43 11.40 -10.38 -11.34
C ALA A 43 10.05 -9.64 -11.30
N ALA A 44 9.34 -9.70 -10.16
CA ALA A 44 8.07 -9.00 -10.00
C ALA A 44 7.79 -8.64 -8.53
N VAL A 45 6.97 -7.59 -8.35
CA VAL A 45 6.41 -7.20 -7.06
C VAL A 45 4.90 -7.03 -7.20
N ASP A 46 4.14 -7.81 -6.44
CA ASP A 46 2.68 -7.80 -6.45
C ASP A 46 2.13 -7.28 -5.12
N TYR A 47 0.94 -6.69 -5.16
CA TYR A 47 0.23 -6.19 -3.98
C TYR A 47 -1.21 -6.65 -3.97
N ALA A 48 -1.65 -7.18 -2.83
CA ALA A 48 -3.03 -7.62 -2.62
C ALA A 48 -3.55 -7.16 -1.26
N GLU A 49 -4.86 -6.98 -1.15
CA GLU A 49 -5.56 -6.67 0.11
C GLU A 49 -6.63 -7.74 0.40
N PRO A 50 -6.25 -8.97 0.79
CA PRO A 50 -7.20 -10.08 0.97
C PRO A 50 -8.31 -9.79 2.01
N ALA A 51 -7.98 -8.96 3.00
CA ALA A 51 -8.90 -8.57 4.06
C ALA A 51 -9.56 -7.19 3.83
N ALA A 52 -9.58 -6.70 2.58
CA ALA A 52 -10.10 -5.36 2.27
C ALA A 52 -11.51 -5.11 2.83
N ASP A 53 -12.37 -6.14 2.75
CA ASP A 53 -13.77 -6.11 3.20
C ASP A 53 -13.92 -5.93 4.71
N LEU A 54 -12.89 -6.28 5.49
CA LEU A 54 -12.88 -6.13 6.95
C LEU A 54 -12.43 -4.74 7.40
N VAL A 55 -11.83 -3.96 6.50
CA VAL A 55 -11.29 -2.65 6.85
C VAL A 55 -12.35 -1.57 6.59
N PRO A 56 -12.63 -0.68 7.57
CA PRO A 56 -13.66 0.33 7.43
C PRO A 56 -13.54 1.15 6.14
N ALA A 57 -14.68 1.35 5.48
CA ALA A 57 -14.75 2.25 4.34
C ALA A 57 -14.35 3.68 4.77
N LYS A 58 -13.61 4.37 3.90
CA LYS A 58 -13.29 5.78 4.10
C LYS A 58 -14.62 6.55 4.11
N LYS A 59 -14.97 7.17 5.24
CA LYS A 59 -16.18 8.00 5.30
C LYS A 59 -16.04 9.14 4.29
N SER A 60 -16.79 9.07 3.20
CA SER A 60 -16.99 10.22 2.32
C SER A 60 -17.59 11.33 3.17
N LYS A 61 -17.01 12.54 3.15
CA LYS A 61 -17.70 13.71 3.67
C LYS A 61 -18.96 13.86 2.82
N VAL A 62 -20.11 13.43 3.34
CA VAL A 62 -21.38 13.89 2.83
C VAL A 62 -21.35 15.40 3.03
N LEU A 63 -21.23 16.15 1.94
CA LEU A 63 -21.39 17.59 1.98
C LEU A 63 -22.85 17.83 2.34
N PHE A 64 -23.10 18.10 3.61
CA PHE A 64 -24.40 18.51 4.10
C PHE A 64 -24.83 19.76 3.32
N ARG A 65 -25.90 19.64 2.51
CA ARG A 65 -26.54 20.76 1.82
C ARG A 65 -27.85 21.06 2.55
N PRO A 66 -27.91 22.08 3.42
CA PRO A 66 -29.18 22.51 4.00
C PRO A 66 -29.99 23.30 2.95
N GLY A 67 -31.26 22.95 2.79
CA GLY A 67 -32.23 23.70 2.00
C GLY A 67 -32.63 23.03 0.68
N SER A 68 -33.81 22.41 0.69
CA SER A 68 -34.68 22.19 -0.47
C SER A 68 -36.08 22.60 -0.07
#